data_AF-A0A6A5RDY1-F1
#
_entry.id   AF-A0A6A5RDY1-F1
#
_cell.length_a   1.000
_cell.length_b   1.000
_cell.length_c   1.000
_cell.angle_alpha   90.00
_cell.angle_beta   90.00
_cell.angle_gamma   90.00
#
_symmetry.space_group_name_H-M   'P 1'
#
loop_
_entity.id
_entity.type
_entity.pdbx_description
1 polymer ?
#
loop_
_entity_poly.entity_id
_entity_poly.type
_entity_poly.pdbx_seq_one_letter_code
_entity_poly.pdbx_strand_id
1 'polypeptide(L)'
;MSASKSPAANPNIMPDPINDGSIIRKAFLAEAFANLFTIPLITNTSWVLSLILNHPSDINPSSILFARLFGGLVISGLTSALLAGYMNARNGIESRRPTYLLLGIGEALLIPILVSEMLKDGGRAAAVSKKVAGVSIGMLLPSLLWGIYVMGFRPDLLGRYTEKVGDGSGGCKSH
;
A
#
# COMPACT_ATOMS: atom_id res chain seq x y z
N MET A 1 9.39 4.50 31.40
CA MET A 1 10.71 4.15 30.81
C MET A 1 10.48 2.96 29.89
N SER A 2 10.69 3.14 28.58
CA SER A 2 10.45 2.12 27.57
C SER A 2 11.58 1.09 27.61
N ALA A 3 11.28 -0.15 27.97
CA ALA A 3 12.24 -1.24 27.92
C ALA A 3 12.60 -1.52 26.45
N SER A 4 13.83 -1.24 26.04
CA SER A 4 14.32 -1.64 24.73
C SER A 4 14.37 -3.17 24.68
N LYS A 5 13.46 -3.78 23.92
CA LYS A 5 13.51 -5.21 23.64
C LYS A 5 14.77 -5.49 22.80
N SER A 6 15.67 -6.30 23.35
CA SER A 6 16.92 -6.69 22.71
C SER A 6 16.64 -7.40 21.36
N PRO A 7 17.30 -7.00 20.25
CA PRO A 7 17.12 -7.61 18.93
C PRO A 7 17.44 -9.12 18.87
N ALA A 8 18.15 -9.64 19.88
CA ALA A 8 18.60 -11.02 19.95
C ALA A 8 17.55 -12.00 20.51
N ALA A 9 16.47 -11.50 21.13
CA ALA A 9 15.35 -12.34 21.52
C ALA A 9 14.33 -12.34 20.38
N ASN A 10 14.34 -13.38 19.54
CA ASN A 10 13.19 -13.77 18.72
C ASN A 10 12.35 -14.75 19.56
N PRO A 11 11.51 -14.27 20.52
CA PRO A 11 10.60 -15.17 21.20
C PRO A 11 9.72 -15.83 20.13
N ASN A 12 9.41 -17.11 20.31
CA ASN A 12 8.58 -17.83 19.35
C ASN A 12 7.18 -17.22 19.39
N ILE A 13 6.77 -16.54 18.31
CA ILE A 13 5.54 -15.76 18.27
C ILE A 13 4.46 -16.61 17.63
N MET A 14 3.29 -16.71 18.27
CA MET A 14 2.11 -17.27 17.62
C MET A 14 1.19 -16.13 17.18
N PRO A 15 0.70 -16.15 15.92
CA PRO A 15 -0.40 -15.29 15.52
C PRO A 15 -1.60 -15.53 16.44
N ASP A 16 -2.25 -14.47 16.89
CA ASP A 16 -3.51 -14.58 17.64
C ASP A 16 -4.55 -15.26 16.73
N PRO A 17 -5.11 -16.43 17.10
CA PRO A 17 -6.08 -17.14 16.26
C PRO A 17 -7.40 -16.37 16.09
N ILE A 18 -7.69 -15.40 16.96
CA ILE A 18 -8.90 -14.56 16.87
C ILE A 18 -8.67 -13.37 15.93
N ASN A 19 -7.44 -12.85 15.87
CA ASN A 19 -7.06 -11.68 15.09
C ASN A 19 -5.86 -12.01 14.19
N ASP A 20 -6.01 -12.99 13.30
CA ASP A 20 -4.93 -13.48 12.42
C ASP A 20 -4.57 -12.49 11.29
N GLY A 21 -5.41 -11.49 11.08
CA GLY A 21 -5.27 -10.48 10.03
C GLY A 21 -5.52 -11.02 8.61
N SER A 22 -6.23 -12.14 8.44
CA SER A 22 -6.51 -12.74 7.12
C SER A 22 -7.21 -11.80 6.16
N ILE A 23 -8.10 -10.93 6.66
CA ILE A 23 -8.78 -9.91 5.85
C ILE A 23 -7.75 -8.93 5.26
N ILE A 24 -6.82 -8.43 6.07
CA ILE A 24 -5.76 -7.52 5.61
C ILE A 24 -4.80 -8.21 4.67
N ARG A 25 -4.48 -9.48 4.92
CA ARG A 25 -3.63 -10.26 4.02
C ARG A 25 -4.27 -10.42 2.64
N LYS A 26 -5.57 -10.72 2.59
CA LYS A 26 -6.32 -10.79 1.32
C LYS A 26 -6.38 -9.42 0.63
N ALA A 27 -6.62 -8.34 1.38
CA ALA A 27 -6.61 -6.98 0.85
C ALA A 27 -5.24 -6.61 0.27
N PHE A 28 -4.15 -6.85 1.01
CA PHE A 28 -2.78 -6.59 0.56
C PHE A 28 -2.40 -7.42 -0.67
N LEU A 29 -2.83 -8.68 -0.74
CA LEU A 29 -2.59 -9.51 -1.91
C LEU A 29 -3.37 -8.99 -3.13
N ALA A 30 -4.62 -8.56 -2.94
CA ALA A 30 -5.43 -7.97 -4.00
C ALA A 30 -4.85 -6.63 -4.49
N GLU A 31 -4.43 -5.75 -3.58
CA GLU A 31 -3.78 -4.48 -3.91
C GLU A 31 -2.43 -4.71 -4.59
N ALA A 32 -1.63 -5.68 -4.12
CA ALA A 32 -0.37 -6.05 -4.76
C ALA A 32 -0.60 -6.54 -6.20
N PHE A 33 -1.62 -7.37 -6.41
CA PHE A 33 -2.00 -7.82 -7.74
C PHE A 33 -2.50 -6.67 -8.62
N ALA A 34 -3.28 -5.75 -8.06
CA ALA A 34 -3.74 -4.56 -8.76
C ALA A 34 -2.54 -3.69 -9.22
N ASN A 35 -1.53 -3.52 -8.37
CA ASN A 35 -0.32 -2.81 -8.73
C ASN A 35 0.45 -3.44 -9.89
N LEU A 36 0.38 -4.76 -10.09
CA LEU A 36 1.02 -5.42 -11.24
C LEU A 36 0.42 -4.99 -12.58
N PHE A 37 -0.80 -4.44 -12.61
CA PHE A 37 -1.34 -3.83 -13.84
C PHE A 37 -0.60 -2.55 -14.27
N THR A 38 0.35 -2.05 -13.46
CA THR A 38 1.28 -1.00 -13.89
C THR A 38 2.50 -1.52 -14.67
N ILE A 39 2.70 -2.83 -14.83
CA ILE A 39 3.81 -3.40 -15.64
C ILE A 39 3.82 -2.85 -17.08
N PRO A 40 2.69 -2.74 -17.80
CA PRO A 40 2.65 -2.13 -19.12
C PRO A 40 3.15 -0.67 -19.14
N LEU A 41 2.95 0.08 -18.04
CA LEU A 41 3.42 1.47 -17.94
C LEU A 41 4.96 1.55 -17.98
N ILE A 42 5.66 0.52 -17.49
CA ILE A 42 7.12 0.45 -17.51
C ILE A 42 7.63 -0.12 -18.84
N THR A 43 7.03 -1.23 -19.28
CA THR A 43 7.50 -2.00 -20.44
C THR A 43 7.10 -1.38 -21.77
N ASN A 44 5.91 -0.78 -21.85
CA ASN A 44 5.30 -0.21 -23.05
C ASN A 44 4.80 1.22 -22.80
N THR A 45 5.62 2.05 -22.15
CA THR A 45 5.26 3.38 -21.63
C THR A 45 4.58 4.29 -22.66
N SER A 46 5.15 4.44 -23.86
CA SER A 46 4.62 5.35 -24.87
C SER A 46 3.22 4.95 -25.33
N TRP A 47 2.95 3.65 -25.45
CA TRP A 47 1.65 3.13 -25.81
C TRP A 47 0.63 3.31 -24.67
N VAL A 48 1.04 3.08 -23.43
CA VAL A 48 0.14 3.32 -22.28
C VAL A 48 -0.18 4.81 -22.12
N LEU A 49 0.83 5.68 -22.26
CA LEU A 49 0.63 7.13 -22.17
C LEU A 49 -0.27 7.63 -23.30
N SER A 50 -0.21 7.07 -24.51
CA SER A 50 -1.10 7.49 -25.60
C SER A 50 -2.57 7.13 -25.38
N LEU A 51 -2.86 6.14 -24.52
CA LEU A 51 -4.23 5.78 -24.12
C LEU A 51 -4.77 6.64 -22.97
N ILE A 52 -3.87 7.14 -22.11
CA ILE A 52 -4.24 7.86 -20.88
C ILE A 52 -4.28 9.37 -21.10
N LEU A 53 -3.29 9.91 -21.83
CA LEU A 53 -3.14 11.35 -22.03
C LEU A 53 -4.17 11.89 -23.02
N ASN A 54 -4.67 13.08 -22.73
CA ASN A 54 -5.58 13.80 -23.62
C ASN A 54 -4.88 14.30 -24.90
N HIS A 55 -3.57 14.58 -24.81
CA HIS A 55 -2.74 15.06 -25.91
C HIS A 55 -1.48 14.18 -26.06
N PRO A 56 -1.59 13.05 -26.79
CA PRO A 56 -0.44 12.15 -27.02
C PRO A 56 0.73 12.79 -27.78
N SER A 57 0.49 13.92 -28.46
CA SER A 57 1.53 14.73 -29.11
C SER A 57 2.57 15.28 -28.14
N ASP A 58 2.21 15.41 -26.86
CA ASP A 58 3.06 16.03 -25.84
C ASP A 58 3.99 15.01 -25.17
N ILE A 59 3.88 13.73 -25.56
CA ILE A 59 4.77 12.66 -25.11
C ILE A 59 6.20 12.98 -25.56
N ASN A 60 7.08 13.06 -24.58
CA ASN A 60 8.48 13.39 -24.74
C ASN A 60 9.35 12.46 -23.87
N PRO A 61 10.69 12.45 -24.07
CA PRO A 61 11.55 11.56 -23.30
C PRO A 61 11.42 11.72 -21.77
N SER A 62 11.18 12.94 -21.29
CA SER A 62 11.02 13.24 -19.86
C SER A 62 9.75 12.61 -19.28
N SER A 63 8.61 12.75 -19.96
CA SER A 63 7.34 12.14 -19.52
C SER A 63 7.40 10.61 -19.54
N ILE A 64 8.09 10.01 -20.52
CA ILE A 64 8.37 8.57 -20.54
C ILE A 64 9.22 8.16 -19.33
N LEU A 65 10.30 8.90 -19.03
CA LEU A 65 11.15 8.63 -17.88
C LEU A 65 10.36 8.71 -16.57
N PHE A 66 9.58 9.78 -16.37
CA PHE A 66 8.77 9.95 -15.16
C PHE A 66 7.73 8.85 -15.01
N ALA A 67 7.04 8.46 -16.09
CA ALA A 67 6.07 7.37 -16.05
C ALA A 67 6.71 6.02 -15.68
N ARG A 68 7.93 5.74 -16.19
CA ARG A 68 8.69 4.54 -15.83
C ARG A 68 9.16 4.56 -14.39
N LEU A 69 9.66 5.69 -13.90
CA LEU A 69 10.08 5.84 -12.50
C LEU A 69 8.89 5.66 -11.56
N PHE A 70 7.74 6.26 -11.90
CA PHE A 70 6.52 6.10 -11.13
C PHE A 70 6.04 4.64 -11.10
N GLY A 71 5.95 3.98 -12.27
CA GLY A 71 5.60 2.56 -12.34
C GLY A 71 6.61 1.69 -11.57
N GLY A 72 7.90 2.00 -11.69
CA GLY A 72 8.96 1.33 -10.95
C GLY A 72 8.79 1.47 -9.43
N LEU A 73 8.45 2.65 -8.92
CA LEU A 73 8.17 2.87 -7.51
C LEU A 73 6.94 2.06 -7.03
N VAL A 74 5.89 2.00 -7.83
CA VAL A 74 4.69 1.21 -7.51
C VAL A 74 5.01 -0.29 -7.42
N ILE A 75 5.74 -0.84 -8.39
CA ILE A 75 6.08 -2.27 -8.42
C ILE A 75 7.16 -2.61 -7.39
N SER A 76 8.28 -1.89 -7.37
CA SER A 76 9.41 -2.23 -6.50
C SER A 76 9.20 -1.80 -5.05
N GLY A 77 8.57 -0.65 -4.81
CA GLY A 77 8.36 -0.08 -3.48
C GLY A 77 7.06 -0.56 -2.85
N LEU A 78 5.93 -0.12 -3.40
CA LEU A 78 4.62 -0.33 -2.80
C LEU A 78 4.19 -1.81 -2.82
N THR A 79 4.38 -2.49 -3.95
CA THR A 79 4.00 -3.91 -4.07
C THR A 79 4.86 -4.79 -3.16
N SER A 80 6.16 -4.53 -3.05
CA SER A 80 7.03 -5.25 -2.10
C SER A 80 6.63 -5.01 -0.65
N ALA A 81 6.25 -3.78 -0.28
CA ALA A 81 5.77 -3.47 1.07
C ALA A 81 4.45 -4.18 1.41
N LEU A 82 3.54 -4.29 0.44
CA LEU A 82 2.29 -5.06 0.56
C LEU A 82 2.56 -6.56 0.74
N LEU A 83 3.48 -7.12 -0.05
CA LEU A 83 3.89 -8.53 0.05
C LEU A 83 4.61 -8.82 1.37
N ALA A 84 5.42 -7.88 1.88
CA ALA A 84 6.03 -8.00 3.20
C ALA A 84 4.96 -8.01 4.32
N GLY A 85 3.97 -7.12 4.24
CA GLY A 85 2.86 -7.05 5.18
C GLY A 85 1.90 -8.24 5.14
N TYR A 86 1.85 -8.96 4.00
CA TYR A 86 1.09 -10.19 3.84
C TYR A 86 1.63 -11.35 4.71
N MET A 87 2.93 -11.36 5.01
CA MET A 87 3.54 -12.41 5.82
C MET A 87 3.02 -12.36 7.27
N ASN A 88 2.78 -13.54 7.86
CA ASN A 88 2.39 -13.69 9.27
C ASN A 88 3.60 -13.73 10.22
N ALA A 89 4.73 -13.15 9.80
CA ALA A 89 5.88 -12.94 10.66
C ALA A 89 5.72 -11.65 11.47
N ARG A 90 6.46 -11.51 12.57
CA ARG A 90 6.51 -10.29 13.42
C ARG A 90 6.61 -9.02 12.59
N ASN A 91 7.64 -8.99 11.73
CA ASN A 91 7.95 -7.85 10.89
C ASN A 91 6.83 -7.59 9.87
N GLY A 92 6.17 -8.65 9.39
CA GLY A 92 5.02 -8.54 8.51
C GLY A 92 3.85 -7.84 9.21
N ILE A 93 3.49 -8.30 10.42
CA ILE A 93 2.40 -7.69 11.20
C ILE A 93 2.70 -6.23 11.55
N GLU A 94 3.92 -5.94 12.01
CA GLU A 94 4.33 -4.57 12.36
C GLU A 94 4.41 -3.65 11.12
N SER A 95 4.73 -4.19 9.95
CA SER A 95 4.80 -3.44 8.70
C SER A 95 3.44 -3.06 8.11
N ARG A 96 2.33 -3.69 8.52
CA ARG A 96 0.99 -3.42 7.95
C ARG A 96 0.56 -1.97 8.14
N ARG A 97 0.79 -1.41 9.33
CA ARG A 97 0.42 -0.01 9.65
C ARG A 97 1.21 1.02 8.83
N PRO A 98 2.55 0.99 8.78
CA PRO A 98 3.29 1.93 7.94
C PRO A 98 3.00 1.75 6.44
N THR A 99 2.72 0.53 5.98
CA THR A 99 2.31 0.29 4.58
C THR A 99 0.99 1.00 4.27
N TYR A 100 -0.05 0.85 5.09
CA TYR A 100 -1.32 1.58 4.89
C TYR A 100 -1.16 3.10 4.98
N LEU A 101 -0.28 3.59 5.86
CA LEU A 101 -0.02 5.03 5.95
C LEU A 101 0.63 5.55 4.67
N LEU A 102 1.63 4.83 4.14
CA LEU A 102 2.32 5.20 2.90
C LEU A 102 1.36 5.20 1.71
N LEU A 103 0.54 4.16 1.57
CA LEU A 103 -0.49 4.06 0.53
C LEU A 103 -1.52 5.19 0.67
N GLY A 104 -2.06 5.38 1.88
CA GLY A 104 -3.06 6.40 2.15
C GLY A 104 -2.56 7.82 1.87
N ILE A 105 -1.31 8.15 2.21
CA ILE A 105 -0.71 9.45 1.87
C ILE A 105 -0.59 9.60 0.34
N GLY A 106 -0.12 8.56 -0.36
CA GLY A 106 0.00 8.58 -1.81
C GLY A 106 -1.34 8.85 -2.49
N GLU A 107 -2.39 8.13 -2.09
CA GLU A 107 -3.73 8.28 -2.63
C GLU A 107 -4.38 9.62 -2.25
N ALA A 108 -4.18 10.08 -1.02
CA ALA A 108 -4.67 11.38 -0.56
C ALA A 108 -4.03 12.56 -1.30
N LEU A 109 -2.82 12.41 -1.84
CA LEU A 109 -2.17 13.40 -2.70
C LEU A 109 -2.60 13.26 -4.17
N LEU A 110 -2.76 12.03 -4.67
CA LEU A 110 -3.13 11.77 -6.06
C LEU A 110 -4.59 12.14 -6.37
N ILE A 111 -5.53 11.87 -5.47
CA ILE A 111 -6.96 12.13 -5.69
C ILE A 111 -7.23 13.63 -5.95
N PRO A 112 -6.74 14.60 -5.15
CA PRO A 112 -6.91 16.03 -5.45
C PRO A 112 -6.31 16.44 -6.80
N ILE A 113 -5.17 15.87 -7.20
CA ILE A 113 -4.56 16.12 -8.52
C ILE A 113 -5.51 15.66 -9.62
N LEU A 114 -6.05 14.44 -9.52
CA LEU A 114 -7.01 13.90 -10.49
C LEU A 114 -8.32 14.69 -10.51
N VAL A 115 -8.81 15.15 -9.36
CA VAL A 115 -9.99 16.02 -9.27
C VAL A 115 -9.72 17.34 -9.99
N SER A 116 -8.54 17.94 -9.79
CA SER A 116 -8.12 19.15 -10.51
C SER A 116 -8.11 18.93 -12.03
N GLU A 117 -7.54 17.81 -12.50
CA GLU A 117 -7.58 17.44 -13.92
C GLU A 117 -9.01 17.22 -14.44
N MET A 118 -9.88 16.61 -13.62
CA MET A 118 -11.28 16.39 -13.95
C MET A 118 -12.06 17.72 -14.10
N LEU A 119 -11.76 18.72 -13.27
CA LEU A 119 -12.37 20.06 -13.30
C LEU A 119 -11.96 20.87 -14.53
N LYS A 120 -10.82 20.55 -15.16
CA LYS A 120 -10.38 21.18 -16.41
C LYS A 120 -11.16 20.70 -17.65
N ASP A 121 -12.07 19.73 -17.48
CA ASP A 121 -13.03 19.21 -18.47
C ASP A 121 -12.41 18.83 -19.84
N GLY A 122 -11.16 18.37 -19.85
CA GLY A 122 -10.46 17.97 -21.08
C GLY A 122 -10.01 19.14 -21.97
N GLY A 123 -9.97 20.37 -21.44
CA GLY A 123 -9.39 21.52 -22.13
C GLY A 123 -7.88 21.36 -22.38
N ARG A 124 -7.27 22.30 -23.13
CA ARG A 124 -5.83 22.27 -23.50
C ARG A 124 -4.86 22.16 -22.33
N ALA A 125 -5.27 22.55 -21.12
CA ALA A 125 -4.46 22.47 -19.91
C ALA A 125 -4.67 21.16 -19.11
N ALA A 126 -5.55 20.27 -19.58
CA ALA A 126 -5.84 18.99 -18.95
C ALA A 126 -4.91 17.91 -19.51
N ALA A 127 -4.16 17.26 -18.62
CA ALA A 127 -3.27 16.16 -18.96
C ALA A 127 -4.05 14.89 -19.34
N VAL A 128 -5.19 14.66 -18.68
CA VAL A 128 -6.03 13.47 -18.88
C VAL A 128 -7.48 13.86 -19.13
N SER A 129 -8.22 13.00 -19.84
CA SER A 129 -9.66 13.23 -20.04
C SER A 129 -10.45 13.08 -18.73
N LYS A 130 -11.60 13.73 -18.64
CA LYS A 130 -12.53 13.61 -17.49
C LYS A 130 -12.93 12.17 -17.18
N LYS A 131 -13.10 11.33 -18.22
CA LYS A 131 -13.42 9.91 -18.05
C LYS A 131 -12.28 9.17 -17.39
N VAL A 132 -11.05 9.38 -17.86
CA VAL A 132 -9.84 8.76 -17.29
C VAL A 132 -9.66 9.21 -15.84
N ALA A 133 -9.72 10.52 -15.58
CA ALA A 133 -9.62 11.05 -14.22
C ALA A 133 -10.69 10.47 -13.28
N GLY A 134 -11.95 10.42 -13.71
CA GLY A 134 -13.05 9.86 -12.93
C GLY A 134 -12.89 8.36 -12.64
N VAL A 135 -12.47 7.57 -13.63
CA VAL A 135 -12.17 6.14 -13.43
C VAL A 135 -11.00 5.96 -12.47
N SER A 136 -9.92 6.72 -12.63
CA SER A 136 -8.77 6.66 -11.72
C SER A 136 -9.15 7.00 -10.29
N ILE A 137 -9.94 8.06 -10.06
CA ILE A 137 -10.48 8.40 -8.73
C ILE A 137 -11.32 7.24 -8.19
N GLY A 138 -12.22 6.69 -9.01
CA GLY A 138 -13.09 5.58 -8.63
C GLY A 138 -12.33 4.30 -8.24
N MET A 139 -11.14 4.07 -8.78
CA MET A 139 -10.29 2.94 -8.38
C MET A 139 -9.46 3.24 -7.12
N LEU A 140 -9.03 4.49 -6.91
CA LEU A 140 -8.22 4.87 -5.74
C LEU A 140 -9.07 5.09 -4.48
N LEU A 141 -10.30 5.61 -4.62
CA LEU A 141 -11.14 5.94 -3.48
C LEU A 141 -11.44 4.74 -2.56
N PRO A 142 -11.82 3.56 -3.08
CA PRO A 142 -12.11 2.40 -2.23
C PRO A 142 -10.90 1.96 -1.41
N SER A 143 -9.70 1.97 -2.00
CA SER A 143 -8.44 1.64 -1.32
C SER A 143 -8.15 2.63 -0.19
N LEU A 144 -8.29 3.94 -0.46
CA LEU A 144 -8.06 4.97 0.55
C LEU A 144 -9.07 4.87 1.70
N LEU A 145 -10.35 4.71 1.39
CA LEU A 145 -11.41 4.57 2.39
C LEU A 145 -11.21 3.30 3.23
N TRP A 146 -10.79 2.21 2.60
CA TRP A 146 -10.45 0.97 3.29
C TRP A 146 -9.27 1.18 4.25
N GLY A 147 -8.19 1.82 3.79
CA GLY A 147 -7.03 2.14 4.62
C GLY A 147 -7.40 3.01 5.83
N ILE A 148 -8.22 4.04 5.62
CA ILE A 148 -8.74 4.91 6.70
C ILE A 148 -9.62 4.11 7.67
N TYR A 149 -10.52 3.26 7.15
CA TYR A 149 -11.39 2.44 7.98
C TYR A 149 -10.61 1.49 8.89
N VAL A 150 -9.64 0.77 8.31
CA VAL A 150 -8.78 -0.17 9.05
C VAL A 150 -7.92 0.58 10.08
N MET A 151 -7.32 1.71 9.72
CA MET A 151 -6.44 2.45 10.65
C MET A 151 -7.20 3.18 11.76
N GLY A 152 -8.38 3.73 11.46
CA GLY A 152 -9.14 4.56 12.39
C GLY A 152 -10.17 3.81 13.22
N PHE A 153 -10.92 2.89 12.59
CA PHE A 153 -12.09 2.26 13.20
C PHE A 153 -11.87 0.79 13.55
N ARG A 154 -11.05 0.07 12.78
CA ARG A 154 -10.81 -1.36 12.97
C ARG A 154 -9.32 -1.74 12.98
N PRO A 155 -8.51 -1.16 13.89
CA PRO A 155 -7.10 -1.50 13.99
C PRO A 155 -6.88 -2.95 14.47
N ASP A 156 -7.92 -3.61 15.00
CA ASP A 156 -7.95 -5.05 15.29
C ASP A 156 -7.68 -5.90 14.04
N LEU A 157 -8.10 -5.44 12.85
CA LEU A 157 -7.92 -6.18 11.60
C LEU A 157 -6.46 -6.27 11.15
N LEU A 158 -5.59 -5.34 11.60
CA LEU A 158 -4.16 -5.36 11.30
C LEU A 158 -3.46 -6.61 11.84
N GLY A 159 -4.14 -7.37 12.70
CA GLY A 159 -3.65 -8.62 13.27
C GLY A 159 -2.77 -8.37 14.48
N ARG A 160 -2.86 -9.28 15.45
CA ARG A 160 -2.10 -9.23 16.69
C ARG A 160 -1.28 -10.50 16.83
N TYR A 161 -0.17 -10.39 17.54
CA TYR A 161 0.67 -11.52 17.84
C TYR A 161 0.85 -11.61 19.36
N THR A 162 0.89 -12.83 19.88
CA THR A 162 1.23 -13.09 21.28
C THR A 162 2.64 -13.65 21.36
N GLU A 163 3.47 -13.04 22.20
CA GLU A 163 4.80 -13.57 22.50
C GLU A 163 4.60 -14.80 23.41
N LYS A 164 5.06 -15.99 23.01
CA LYS A 164 5.17 -17.08 23.99
C LYS A 164 6.25 -16.67 24.99
N VAL A 165 5.85 -16.47 26.23
CA VAL A 165 6.78 -16.54 27.36
C VAL A 165 7.32 -17.97 27.33
N GLY A 166 8.62 -18.12 27.09
CA GLY A 166 9.24 -19.44 27.08
C GLY A 166 9.02 -20.12 28.42
N ASP A 167 8.46 -21.33 28.40
CA ASP A 167 8.51 -22.25 29.52
C ASP A 167 9.99 -22.51 29.86
N GLY A 168 10.45 -21.90 30.95
CA GLY A 168 11.84 -21.89 31.35
C GLY A 168 11.96 -21.65 32.85
N SER A 169 11.87 -22.75 33.60
CA SER A 169 12.20 -22.96 35.02
C SER A 169 11.14 -22.55 36.06
N GLY A 170 10.50 -23.58 36.61
CA GLY A 170 10.02 -23.55 37.99
C GLY A 170 11.16 -23.25 38.96
N GLY A 171 10.85 -22.41 39.93
CA GLY A 171 11.74 -22.01 41.00
C GLY A 171 10.92 -21.32 42.07
N CYS A 172 10.25 -22.13 42.88
CA CYS A 172 9.63 -21.72 44.13
C CYS A 172 10.57 -20.78 44.92
N LYS A 173 10.05 -19.65 45.41
CA LYS A 173 10.38 -19.13 46.75
C LYS A 173 9.33 -18.12 47.22
N SER A 174 8.56 -18.56 48.21
CA SER A 174 7.89 -17.74 49.20
C SER A 174 8.89 -16.80 49.89
N HIS A 175 8.54 -15.53 50.04
CA HIS A 175 8.29 -14.86 51.32
C HIS A 175 7.73 -13.45 51.08
#